data_AF-Q4WVX1-F1
#
_entry.id   AF-Q4WVX1-F1
#
_cell.length_a   1.000
_cell.length_b   1.000
_cell.length_c   1.000
_cell.angle_alpha   90.00
_cell.angle_beta   90.00
_cell.angle_gamma   90.00
#
_symmetry.space_group_name_H-M   'P 1'
#
loop_
_entity.id
_entity.type
_entity.pdbx_description
1 polymer ?
#
loop_
_entity_poly.entity_id
_entity_poly.type
_entity_poly.pdbx_seq_one_letter_code
_entity_poly.pdbx_strand_id
1 'polypeptide(L)'
;MAKARPKSIHSRAARRAASPSLDVDKSLTSLPRAENTVIQRESVLSERANAGVSKKSKARAKTRAQRLRQQKGIERAEMVYSRLEKKVAKSVSRAKIVKARRSDWESLNRNVSGSMFEALQERDDTRLDDAMIDVAGAPATKKRTSKPAEATQNPVADEHADIDVDDDIT
;
A
#
# COMPACT_ATOMS: atom_id res chain seq x y z
N MET A 1 -11.74 14.09 21.47
CA MET A 1 -10.66 15.09 21.61
C MET A 1 -9.88 14.77 22.88
N ALA A 2 -8.57 14.50 22.80
CA ALA A 2 -7.78 14.13 23.96
C ALA A 2 -7.56 15.37 24.87
N LYS A 3 -7.75 15.20 26.18
CA LYS A 3 -7.62 16.27 27.18
C LYS A 3 -6.14 16.63 27.34
N ALA A 4 -5.82 17.92 27.27
CA ALA A 4 -4.43 18.39 27.34
C ALA A 4 -3.78 17.99 28.67
N ARG A 5 -2.57 17.42 28.62
CA ARG A 5 -1.82 16.98 29.80
C ARG A 5 -1.38 18.20 30.62
N PRO A 6 -1.39 18.13 31.96
CA PRO A 6 -0.94 19.22 32.82
C PRO A 6 0.53 19.55 32.55
N LYS A 7 0.85 20.84 32.42
CA LYS A 7 2.20 21.31 32.13
C LYS A 7 3.10 21.08 33.36
N SER A 8 4.19 20.35 33.18
CA SER A 8 5.17 20.08 34.25
C SER A 8 5.94 21.36 34.63
N ILE A 9 6.06 21.59 35.95
CA ILE A 9 6.74 22.73 36.57
C ILE A 9 8.20 22.84 36.12
N HIS A 10 8.87 21.71 35.90
CA HIS A 10 10.29 21.67 35.53
C HIS A 10 10.56 21.67 34.02
N SER A 11 9.50 21.71 33.20
CA SER A 11 9.63 21.69 31.74
C SER A 11 10.40 22.90 31.23
N ARG A 12 11.16 22.70 30.14
CA ARG A 12 11.87 23.77 29.43
C ARG A 12 10.94 24.92 29.01
N ALA A 13 9.67 24.64 28.74
CA ALA A 13 8.66 25.65 28.44
C ALA A 13 8.33 26.54 29.66
N ALA A 14 8.30 25.97 30.87
CA ALA A 14 8.07 26.72 32.11
C ALA A 14 9.25 27.66 32.42
N ARG A 15 10.48 27.18 32.22
CA ARG A 15 11.70 28.00 32.41
C ARG A 15 11.80 29.16 31.40
N ARG A 16 11.26 28.97 30.18
CA ARG A 16 11.16 30.03 29.17
C ARG A 16 10.05 31.04 29.45
N ALA A 17 8.97 30.64 30.12
CA ALA A 17 7.92 31.58 30.51
C ALA A 17 8.37 32.57 31.60
N ALA A 18 9.38 32.20 32.39
CA ALA A 18 9.94 33.02 33.47
C ALA A 18 11.18 33.85 33.07
N SER A 19 11.55 33.90 31.78
CA SER A 19 12.67 34.74 31.33
C SER A 19 12.24 36.22 31.22
N PRO A 20 12.98 37.19 31.78
CA PRO A 20 12.58 38.61 31.86
C PRO A 20 12.38 39.38 30.56
N SER A 21 12.61 38.78 29.38
CA SER A 21 12.62 39.49 28.09
C SER A 21 11.31 39.40 27.31
N LEU A 22 10.19 39.02 27.94
CA LEU A 22 8.96 38.69 27.22
C LEU A 22 7.70 39.22 27.92
N ASP A 23 7.74 40.51 28.29
CA ASP A 23 6.52 41.28 28.57
C ASP A 23 5.91 41.72 27.24
N VAL A 24 5.22 40.78 26.59
CA VAL A 24 4.52 41.02 25.33
C VAL A 24 3.03 40.99 25.61
N ASP A 25 2.33 42.05 25.22
CA ASP A 25 0.88 42.18 25.36
C ASP A 25 0.15 40.97 24.75
N LYS A 26 -0.46 40.16 25.62
CA LYS A 26 -1.21 38.95 25.24
C LYS A 26 -2.66 39.25 24.84
N SER A 27 -3.04 40.52 24.73
CA SER A 27 -4.39 40.99 24.38
C SER A 27 -4.90 40.44 23.05
N LEU A 28 -4.01 40.12 22.10
CA LEU A 28 -4.36 39.51 20.81
C LEU A 28 -4.66 38.00 20.91
N THR A 29 -4.39 37.37 22.05
CA THR A 29 -4.58 35.92 22.25
C THR A 29 -5.98 35.59 22.76
N SER A 30 -6.71 36.55 23.32
CA SER A 30 -8.09 36.38 23.79
C SER A 30 -9.14 36.64 22.72
N LEU A 31 -8.73 37.15 21.56
CA LEU A 31 -9.65 37.38 20.44
C LEU A 31 -10.00 36.04 19.78
N PRO A 32 -11.28 35.83 19.40
CA PRO A 32 -11.68 34.66 18.64
C PRO A 32 -10.92 34.63 17.31
N ARG A 33 -10.56 33.43 16.86
CA ARG A 33 -9.86 33.24 15.59
C ARG A 33 -10.74 33.80 14.47
N ALA A 34 -10.18 34.64 13.61
CA ALA A 34 -10.87 35.08 12.41
C ALA A 34 -11.24 33.84 11.58
N GLU A 35 -12.54 33.57 11.47
CA GLU A 35 -13.08 32.52 10.61
C GLU A 35 -12.79 32.93 9.17
N ASN A 36 -12.16 32.03 8.41
CA ASN A 36 -11.95 32.24 6.98
C ASN A 36 -13.31 32.10 6.28
N THR A 37 -14.11 33.17 6.25
CA THR A 37 -15.23 33.24 5.33
C THR A 37 -14.64 33.24 3.94
N VAL A 38 -14.67 32.09 3.26
CA VAL A 38 -14.35 31.98 1.84
C VAL A 38 -15.44 32.75 1.11
N ILE A 39 -15.24 34.06 0.98
CA ILE A 39 -15.99 34.87 0.04
C ILE A 39 -15.65 34.26 -1.32
N GLN A 40 -16.58 33.49 -1.87
CA GLN A 40 -16.53 32.97 -3.24
C GLN A 40 -16.61 34.20 -4.16
N ARG A 41 -15.48 34.91 -4.30
CA ARG A 41 -15.35 35.94 -5.32
C ARG A 41 -15.35 35.18 -6.63
N GLU A 42 -16.40 35.37 -7.44
CA GLU A 42 -16.41 34.91 -8.81
C GLU A 42 -15.10 35.38 -9.45
N SER A 43 -14.24 34.43 -9.77
CA SER A 43 -12.91 34.77 -10.22
C SER A 43 -13.08 35.38 -11.61
N VAL A 44 -12.79 36.67 -11.73
CA VAL A 44 -12.78 37.44 -12.99
C VAL A 44 -11.85 36.77 -14.05
N LEU A 45 -11.05 35.78 -13.63
CA LEU A 45 -10.21 34.93 -14.47
C LEU A 45 -10.97 33.81 -15.20
N SER A 46 -12.13 33.37 -14.70
CA SER A 46 -12.93 32.31 -15.32
C SER A 46 -13.52 32.76 -16.66
N GLU A 47 -13.99 34.00 -16.74
CA GLU A 47 -14.48 34.59 -17.99
C GLU A 47 -13.35 34.79 -19.01
N ARG A 48 -12.14 35.11 -18.54
CA ARG A 48 -10.95 35.30 -19.39
C ARG A 48 -10.38 34.02 -19.99
N ALA A 49 -10.75 32.84 -19.48
CA ALA A 49 -10.28 31.57 -20.05
C ALA A 49 -10.69 31.42 -21.54
N ASN A 50 -11.77 32.09 -21.97
CA ASN A 50 -12.28 32.03 -23.34
C ASN A 50 -12.40 33.41 -24.04
N ALA A 51 -11.97 34.52 -23.41
CA ALA A 51 -12.33 35.88 -23.83
C ALA A 51 -11.44 36.53 -24.91
N GLY A 52 -10.74 35.79 -25.76
CA GLY A 52 -9.94 36.45 -26.80
C GLY A 52 -9.40 35.60 -27.94
N VAL A 53 -9.23 34.29 -27.73
CA VAL A 53 -8.76 33.39 -28.79
C VAL A 53 -9.67 32.18 -28.87
N SER A 54 -10.87 32.37 -29.41
CA SER A 54 -11.71 31.24 -29.83
C SER A 54 -11.17 30.71 -31.16
N LYS A 55 -10.34 29.67 -31.12
CA LYS A 55 -10.05 28.91 -32.33
C LYS A 55 -11.37 28.29 -32.78
N LYS A 56 -11.92 28.75 -33.90
CA LYS A 56 -13.12 28.17 -34.50
C LYS A 56 -12.85 26.70 -34.80
N SER A 57 -13.23 25.82 -33.87
CA SER A 57 -13.24 24.37 -34.07
C SER A 57 -14.38 24.05 -35.03
N LYS A 58 -14.18 24.33 -36.32
CA LYS A 58 -15.08 23.82 -37.34
C LYS A 58 -14.79 22.33 -37.44
N ALA A 59 -15.79 21.50 -37.15
CA ALA A 59 -15.73 20.05 -37.35
C ALA A 59 -15.60 19.75 -38.86
N ARG A 60 -14.39 19.92 -39.40
CA ARG A 60 -14.07 19.50 -40.76
C ARG A 60 -13.98 17.98 -40.76
N ALA A 61 -14.49 17.35 -41.81
CA ALA A 61 -14.29 15.92 -42.03
C ALA A 61 -12.80 15.62 -41.99
N LYS A 62 -12.40 14.64 -41.17
CA LYS A 62 -11.01 14.22 -41.05
C LYS A 62 -10.51 13.71 -42.39
N THR A 63 -9.29 14.07 -42.77
CA THR A 63 -8.63 13.50 -43.96
C THR A 63 -8.35 12.01 -43.74
N ARG A 64 -8.11 11.25 -44.82
CA ARG A 64 -7.78 9.80 -44.73
C ARG A 64 -6.60 9.55 -43.79
N ALA A 65 -5.52 10.31 -43.92
CA ALA A 65 -4.34 10.19 -43.07
C ALA A 65 -4.64 10.48 -41.58
N GLN A 66 -5.52 11.44 -41.30
CA GLN A 66 -5.94 11.72 -39.92
C GLN A 66 -6.80 10.58 -39.34
N ARG A 67 -7.67 9.97 -40.14
CA ARG A 67 -8.44 8.78 -39.72
C ARG A 67 -7.53 7.60 -39.42
N LEU A 68 -6.56 7.31 -40.29
CA LEU A 68 -5.59 6.24 -40.05
C LEU A 68 -4.77 6.46 -38.76
N ARG A 69 -4.33 7.70 -38.50
CA ARG A 69 -3.66 8.03 -37.23
C ARG A 69 -4.56 7.85 -36.02
N GLN A 70 -5.83 8.22 -36.14
CA GLN A 70 -6.81 8.02 -35.06
C GLN A 70 -7.03 6.53 -34.80
N GLN A 71 -7.23 5.74 -35.86
CA GLN A 71 -7.42 4.29 -35.76
C GLN A 71 -6.23 3.63 -35.06
N LYS A 72 -5.00 3.94 -35.50
CA LYS A 72 -3.77 3.47 -34.83
C LYS A 72 -3.67 3.94 -33.37
N GLY A 73 -4.22 5.11 -33.05
CA GLY A 73 -4.31 5.60 -31.68
C GLY A 73 -5.25 4.76 -30.82
N ILE A 74 -6.41 4.39 -31.38
CA ILE A 74 -7.41 3.53 -30.73
C ILE A 74 -6.84 2.13 -30.53
N GLU A 75 -6.24 1.52 -31.55
CA GLU A 75 -5.60 0.19 -31.46
C GLU A 75 -4.54 0.12 -30.35
N ARG A 76 -3.71 1.17 -30.21
CA ARG A 76 -2.75 1.24 -29.09
C ARG A 76 -3.43 1.36 -27.73
N ALA A 77 -4.52 2.12 -27.64
CA ALA A 77 -5.28 2.27 -26.40
C ALA A 77 -5.91 0.93 -25.97
N GLU A 78 -6.45 0.17 -26.92
CA GLU A 78 -7.01 -1.17 -26.68
C GLU A 78 -5.94 -2.14 -26.17
N MET A 79 -4.73 -2.12 -26.74
CA MET A 79 -3.62 -2.92 -26.23
C MET A 79 -3.24 -2.56 -24.79
N VAL A 80 -3.20 -1.26 -24.45
CA VAL A 80 -2.91 -0.81 -23.08
C VAL A 80 -4.03 -1.22 -22.13
N TYR A 81 -5.27 -1.12 -22.56
CA TYR A 81 -6.43 -1.54 -21.78
C TYR A 81 -6.38 -3.04 -21.48
N SER A 82 -6.10 -3.89 -22.48
CA SER A 82 -5.93 -5.33 -22.27
C SER A 82 -4.79 -5.66 -21.30
N ARG A 83 -3.66 -4.94 -21.37
CA ARG A 83 -2.55 -5.09 -20.40
C ARG A 83 -2.97 -4.71 -18.99
N LEU A 84 -3.72 -3.62 -18.84
CA LEU A 84 -4.22 -3.16 -17.55
C LEU A 84 -5.18 -4.18 -16.96
N GLU A 85 -6.14 -4.68 -17.74
CA GLU A 85 -7.09 -5.70 -17.32
C GLU A 85 -6.38 -6.97 -16.82
N LYS A 86 -5.39 -7.47 -17.57
CA LYS A 86 -4.57 -8.62 -17.14
C LYS A 86 -3.82 -8.35 -15.84
N LYS A 87 -3.27 -7.14 -15.65
CA LYS A 87 -2.56 -6.76 -14.41
C LYS A 87 -3.51 -6.67 -13.24
N VAL A 88 -4.69 -6.07 -13.43
CA VAL A 88 -5.73 -5.96 -12.41
C VAL A 88 -6.20 -7.36 -11.99
N ALA A 89 -6.54 -8.24 -12.94
CA ALA A 89 -6.94 -9.61 -12.65
C ALA A 89 -5.87 -10.38 -11.84
N LYS A 90 -4.60 -10.26 -12.23
CA LYS A 90 -3.47 -10.85 -11.48
C LYS A 90 -3.30 -10.24 -10.08
N SER A 91 -3.50 -8.93 -9.92
CA SER A 91 -3.39 -8.28 -8.61
C SER A 91 -4.51 -8.74 -7.66
N VAL A 92 -5.74 -8.85 -8.17
CA VAL A 92 -6.90 -9.30 -7.41
C VAL A 92 -6.75 -10.76 -7.01
N SER A 93 -6.26 -11.64 -7.90
CA SER A 93 -6.03 -13.04 -7.55
C SER A 93 -4.96 -13.19 -6.46
N ARG A 94 -3.85 -12.44 -6.55
CA ARG A 94 -2.83 -12.40 -5.48
C ARG A 94 -3.39 -11.88 -4.16
N ALA A 95 -4.19 -10.81 -4.19
CA ALA A 95 -4.83 -10.27 -3.00
C ALA A 95 -5.76 -11.30 -2.32
N LYS A 96 -6.54 -12.06 -3.11
CA LYS A 96 -7.37 -13.16 -2.60
C LYS A 96 -6.53 -14.22 -1.89
N ILE A 97 -5.40 -14.64 -2.47
CA ILE A 97 -4.50 -15.64 -1.87
C ILE A 97 -3.92 -15.13 -0.54
N VAL A 98 -3.46 -13.87 -0.49
CA VAL A 98 -2.94 -13.26 0.74
C VAL A 98 -4.01 -13.18 1.82
N LYS A 99 -5.25 -12.80 1.47
CA LYS A 99 -6.37 -12.75 2.40
C LYS A 99 -6.73 -14.14 2.94
N ALA A 100 -6.80 -15.16 2.08
CA ALA A 100 -7.06 -16.53 2.47
C ALA A 100 -5.97 -17.06 3.42
N ARG A 101 -4.70 -16.85 3.06
CA ARG A 101 -3.58 -17.22 3.95
C ARG A 101 -3.67 -16.50 5.30
N ARG A 102 -4.00 -15.20 5.30
CA ARG A 102 -4.16 -14.44 6.55
C ARG A 102 -5.28 -15.02 7.42
N SER A 103 -6.43 -15.38 6.86
CA SER A 103 -7.51 -16.01 7.65
C SER A 103 -7.10 -17.36 8.21
N ASP A 104 -6.34 -18.15 7.46
CA ASP A 104 -5.83 -19.45 7.94
C ASP A 104 -4.87 -19.25 9.11
N TRP A 105 -3.99 -18.24 9.05
CA TRP A 105 -3.10 -17.88 10.15
C TRP A 105 -3.85 -17.33 11.37
N GLU A 106 -4.85 -16.47 11.19
CA GLU A 106 -5.66 -15.97 12.30
C GLU A 106 -6.45 -17.11 12.98
N SER A 107 -6.98 -18.06 12.20
CA SER A 107 -7.64 -19.26 12.72
C SER A 107 -6.66 -20.16 13.49
N LEU A 108 -5.51 -20.48 12.89
CA LEU A 108 -4.47 -21.27 13.55
C LEU A 108 -3.98 -20.60 14.85
N ASN A 109 -3.68 -19.31 14.80
CA ASN A 109 -3.22 -18.57 15.97
C ASN A 109 -4.30 -18.52 17.05
N ARG A 110 -5.58 -18.32 16.69
CA ARG A 110 -6.68 -18.34 17.65
C ARG A 110 -6.81 -19.70 18.34
N ASN A 111 -6.56 -20.78 17.61
CA ASN A 111 -6.58 -22.13 18.17
C ASN A 111 -5.34 -22.43 19.05
N VAL A 112 -4.20 -21.80 18.78
CA VAL A 112 -2.94 -21.98 19.54
C VAL A 112 -2.87 -21.08 20.77
N SER A 113 -3.38 -19.84 20.69
CA SER A 113 -3.31 -18.84 21.77
C SER A 113 -4.19 -19.16 22.98
N GLY A 114 -5.16 -20.07 22.85
CA GLY A 114 -6.05 -20.48 23.95
C GLY A 114 -5.82 -21.87 24.52
N SER A 115 -4.89 -22.67 24.00
CA SER A 115 -4.71 -24.05 24.50
C SER A 115 -3.26 -24.42 24.83
N MET A 116 -2.27 -23.94 24.06
CA MET A 116 -0.89 -24.41 24.24
C MET A 116 -0.09 -23.57 25.23
N PHE A 117 -0.38 -22.26 25.32
CA PHE A 117 0.27 -21.37 26.29
C PHE A 117 -0.33 -21.53 27.69
N GLU A 118 -1.66 -21.67 27.78
CA GLU A 118 -2.38 -21.93 29.03
C GLU A 118 -2.05 -23.32 29.60
N ALA A 119 -1.95 -24.35 28.75
CA ALA A 119 -1.50 -25.68 29.18
C ALA A 119 0.00 -25.73 29.56
N LEU A 120 0.82 -24.77 29.13
CA LEU A 120 2.20 -24.64 29.63
C LEU A 120 2.23 -23.90 30.98
N GLN A 121 1.39 -22.88 31.16
CA GLN A 121 1.26 -22.12 32.41
C GLN A 121 0.75 -23.03 33.55
N GLU A 122 -0.31 -23.82 33.34
CA GLU A 122 -0.78 -24.80 34.33
C GLU A 122 0.27 -25.87 34.64
N ARG A 123 1.11 -26.21 33.66
CA ARG A 123 2.18 -27.20 33.83
C ARG A 123 3.39 -26.64 34.57
N ASP A 124 3.61 -25.33 34.58
CA ASP A 124 4.72 -24.67 35.28
C ASP A 124 4.34 -24.36 36.74
N ASP A 125 3.09 -23.96 36.99
CA ASP A 125 2.53 -23.77 38.33
C ASP A 125 2.41 -25.10 39.11
N THR A 126 2.36 -26.25 38.42
CA THR A 126 2.38 -27.59 39.03
C THR A 126 3.78 -28.23 39.12
N ARG A 127 4.84 -27.58 38.61
CA ARG A 127 6.20 -28.15 38.55
C ARG A 127 7.20 -27.57 39.55
N LEU A 128 6.84 -26.51 40.26
CA LEU A 128 7.74 -25.91 41.26
C LEU A 128 7.80 -26.69 42.58
N ASP A 129 6.94 -27.69 42.77
CA ASP A 129 6.83 -28.45 44.03
C ASP A 129 7.31 -29.92 43.96
N ASP A 130 7.77 -30.44 42.80
CA ASP A 130 8.21 -31.85 42.72
C ASP A 130 9.55 -32.06 41.99
N ALA A 131 10.56 -32.24 42.85
CA ALA A 131 11.68 -33.16 42.72
C ALA A 131 12.61 -33.09 41.49
N MET A 132 13.88 -32.81 41.81
CA MET A 132 15.06 -33.27 41.08
C MET A 132 14.92 -34.75 40.69
N ILE A 133 14.68 -35.05 39.41
CA ILE A 133 14.81 -36.39 38.84
C ILE A 133 15.94 -36.37 37.80
N ASP A 134 16.85 -37.32 37.99
CA ASP A 134 18.13 -37.50 37.34
C ASP A 134 18.11 -37.52 35.80
N VAL A 135 19.25 -37.08 35.27
CA VAL A 135 19.57 -37.01 33.84
C VAL A 135 19.84 -38.42 33.28
N ALA A 136 18.81 -39.11 32.79
CA ALA A 136 19.00 -40.34 32.02
C ALA A 136 17.79 -40.63 31.13
N GLY A 137 17.83 -40.15 29.88
CA GLY A 137 16.87 -40.58 28.87
C GLY A 137 16.64 -39.55 27.77
N ALA A 138 17.63 -39.35 26.89
CA ALA A 138 17.41 -38.62 25.65
C ALA A 138 16.43 -39.41 24.76
N PRO A 139 15.27 -38.86 24.35
CA PRO A 139 14.40 -39.54 23.41
C PRO A 139 15.01 -39.51 22.01
N ALA A 140 15.18 -40.69 21.43
CA ALA A 140 15.74 -40.90 20.10
C ALA A 140 15.06 -40.02 19.04
N THR A 141 15.84 -39.14 18.42
CA THR A 141 15.42 -38.35 17.27
C THR A 141 15.13 -39.27 16.08
N LYS A 142 13.85 -39.47 15.73
CA LYS A 142 13.46 -40.10 14.47
C LYS A 142 13.93 -39.22 13.31
N LYS A 143 14.93 -39.70 12.55
CA LYS A 143 15.37 -39.09 11.29
C LYS A 143 14.20 -39.08 10.31
N ARG A 144 13.68 -37.91 9.96
CA ARG A 144 12.76 -37.72 8.83
C ARG A 144 13.60 -37.85 7.56
N THR A 145 13.38 -38.91 6.79
CA THR A 145 13.90 -39.02 5.43
C THR A 145 13.07 -38.11 4.52
N SER A 146 13.66 -37.00 4.08
CA SER A 146 13.08 -36.18 3.02
C SER A 146 13.30 -36.88 1.69
N LYS A 147 12.23 -37.36 1.06
CA LYS A 147 12.22 -37.77 -0.34
C LYS A 147 12.41 -36.49 -1.18
N PRO A 148 13.41 -36.37 -2.07
CA PRO A 148 13.53 -35.19 -2.92
C PRO A 148 12.35 -35.18 -3.91
N ALA A 149 11.64 -34.07 -3.97
CA ALA A 149 10.65 -33.83 -5.01
C ALA A 149 11.38 -33.72 -6.35
N GLU A 150 10.98 -34.57 -7.29
CA GLU A 150 11.46 -34.57 -8.66
C GLU A 150 11.08 -33.24 -9.31
N ALA A 151 12.08 -32.41 -9.60
CA ALA A 151 11.91 -31.16 -10.31
C ALA A 151 11.69 -31.49 -11.80
N THR A 152 10.44 -31.53 -12.24
CA THR A 152 10.10 -31.53 -13.66
C THR A 152 10.52 -30.19 -14.26
N GLN A 153 11.71 -30.18 -14.85
CA GLN A 153 12.14 -29.12 -15.76
C GLN A 153 11.30 -29.24 -17.03
N ASN A 154 10.36 -28.32 -17.24
CA ASN A 154 9.74 -28.17 -18.56
C ASN A 154 10.81 -27.59 -19.51
N PRO A 155 11.09 -28.24 -20.66
CA PRO A 155 12.04 -27.71 -21.61
C PRO A 155 11.51 -26.39 -22.19
N VAL A 156 12.33 -25.35 -22.09
CA VAL A 156 12.17 -24.10 -22.83
C VAL A 156 12.39 -24.43 -24.30
N ALA A 157 11.34 -24.36 -25.11
CA ALA A 157 11.47 -24.35 -26.55
C ALA A 157 12.04 -22.98 -26.94
N ASP A 158 13.36 -22.93 -27.20
CA ASP A 158 13.97 -21.85 -27.98
C ASP A 158 13.58 -22.08 -29.45
N GLU A 159 12.46 -21.49 -29.87
CA GLU A 159 12.25 -21.21 -31.28
C GLU A 159 12.57 -19.72 -31.51
N HIS A 160 13.80 -19.48 -31.96
CA HIS A 160 14.13 -18.24 -32.63
C HIS A 160 13.43 -18.27 -33.99
N ALA A 161 12.36 -17.48 -34.13
CA ALA A 161 11.80 -17.19 -35.44
C ALA A 161 12.88 -16.47 -36.26
N ASP A 162 13.35 -17.14 -37.32
CA ASP A 162 14.20 -16.57 -38.33
C ASP A 162 13.59 -15.26 -38.83
N ILE A 163 14.38 -14.20 -38.76
CA ILE A 163 14.04 -12.89 -39.30
C ILE A 163 14.08 -13.08 -40.82
N ASP A 164 12.91 -13.12 -41.44
CA ASP A 164 12.75 -13.13 -42.89
C ASP A 164 13.24 -11.78 -43.43
N VAL A 165 14.53 -11.74 -43.74
CA VAL A 165 15.18 -10.67 -44.49
C VAL A 165 14.93 -11.02 -45.95
N ASP A 166 13.89 -10.42 -46.55
CA ASP A 166 13.85 -9.92 -47.94
C ASP A 166 12.39 -9.72 -48.38
N ASP A 167 11.95 -8.47 -48.36
CA ASP A 167 10.93 -7.98 -49.29
C ASP A 167 11.36 -6.59 -49.77
N ASP A 168 12.31 -6.62 -50.70
CA ASP A 168 12.58 -5.55 -51.65
C ASP A 168 11.28 -5.18 -52.37
N ILE A 169 10.70 -4.03 -52.04
CA ILE A 169 9.72 -3.35 -52.89
C ILE A 169 10.12 -1.87 -53.03
N THR A 170 10.75 -1.64 -54.18
CA THR A 170 10.78 -0.46 -55.10
C THR A 170 10.48 0.93 -54.56
#